data_AF-A0A2M7Z2E3-F1
#
_entry.id   AF-A0A2M7Z2E3-F1
#
_cell.length_a   1.000
_cell.length_b   1.000
_cell.length_c   1.000
_cell.angle_alpha   90.00
_cell.angle_beta   90.00
_cell.angle_gamma   90.00
#
_symmetry.space_group_name_H-M   'P 1'
#
loop_
_entity.id
_entity.type
_entity.pdbx_description
1 polymer ?
#
loop_
_entity_poly.entity_id
_entity_poly.type
_entity_poly.pdbx_seq_one_letter_code
_entity_poly.pdbx_strand_id
1 'polypeptide(L)'
;MFPLVGASMVFAEIPNGALHEFASARPGYVYAFPRDHGSHEQFQTEWWYFTGHLSSASGRRFGYELTFFRRGIDSPEAWSNPSAWAMRHVYLAHF
;
A
#
# COMPACT_ATOMS: atom_id res chain seq x y z
N MET A 1 -23.40 25.16 -40.17
CA MET A 1 -22.08 25.83 -40.07
C MET A 1 -21.98 26.45 -38.69
N PHE A 2 -21.34 25.75 -37.76
CA PHE A 2 -21.04 26.18 -36.39
C PHE A 2 -19.52 26.06 -36.22
N PRO A 3 -18.78 27.05 -35.68
CA PRO A 3 -17.36 26.86 -35.45
C PRO A 3 -17.13 26.05 -34.17
N LEU A 4 -16.27 25.02 -34.25
CA LEU A 4 -15.66 24.39 -33.08
C LEU A 4 -14.64 25.38 -32.49
N VAL A 5 -14.78 25.69 -31.20
CA VAL A 5 -13.72 26.32 -30.40
C VAL A 5 -12.78 25.20 -29.94
N GLY A 6 -11.57 25.16 -30.49
CA GLY A 6 -10.51 24.29 -30.02
C GLY A 6 -9.87 24.87 -28.76
N ALA A 7 -10.06 24.21 -27.61
CA ALA A 7 -9.25 24.48 -26.43
C ALA A 7 -7.89 23.78 -26.63
N SER A 8 -6.84 24.53 -26.92
CA SER A 8 -5.46 24.02 -26.78
C SER A 8 -5.11 23.98 -25.31
N MET A 9 -5.05 22.79 -24.74
CA MET A 9 -4.47 22.56 -23.42
C MET A 9 -2.95 22.48 -23.59
N VAL A 10 -2.24 23.50 -23.15
CA VAL A 10 -0.78 23.46 -23.07
C VAL A 10 -0.43 22.59 -21.85
N PHE A 11 0.12 21.40 -22.08
CA PHE A 11 0.80 20.66 -21.02
C PHE A 11 2.14 21.33 -20.78
N ALA A 12 2.28 22.04 -19.65
CA ALA A 12 3.59 22.38 -19.14
C ALA A 12 4.29 21.08 -18.73
N GLU A 13 5.49 20.84 -19.26
CA GLU A 13 6.35 19.72 -18.83
C GLU A 13 6.68 19.91 -17.35
N ILE A 14 6.07 19.08 -16.51
CA ILE A 14 6.48 18.97 -15.11
C ILE A 14 7.83 18.23 -15.10
N PRO A 15 8.88 18.79 -14.48
CA PRO A 15 10.18 18.12 -14.39
C PRO A 15 9.98 16.75 -13.74
N ASN A 16 10.57 15.74 -14.38
CA ASN A 16 10.40 14.32 -14.12
C ASN A 16 11.03 13.93 -12.76
N GLY A 17 10.42 14.36 -11.65
CA GLY A 17 10.56 13.71 -10.36
C GLY A 17 9.56 12.56 -10.36
N ALA A 18 10.04 11.32 -10.49
CA ALA A 18 9.19 10.14 -10.58
C ALA A 18 8.15 10.17 -9.44
N LEU A 19 6.89 10.40 -9.79
CA LEU A 19 5.79 10.23 -8.85
C LEU A 19 5.85 8.77 -8.39
N HIS A 20 5.98 8.54 -7.09
CA HIS A 20 5.90 7.20 -6.54
C HIS A 20 4.43 6.75 -6.60
N GLU A 21 4.02 6.17 -7.73
CA GLU A 21 2.67 5.68 -7.94
C GLU A 21 2.52 4.25 -7.42
N PHE A 22 1.49 4.01 -6.59
CA PHE A 22 1.17 2.66 -6.13
C PHE A 22 0.49 1.85 -7.24
N ALA A 23 0.85 0.56 -7.33
CA ALA A 23 0.23 -0.36 -8.27
C ALA A 23 -1.25 -0.59 -7.94
N SER A 24 -2.07 -0.68 -8.98
CA SER A 24 -3.44 -1.21 -8.88
C SER A 24 -3.42 -2.74 -8.94
N ALA A 25 -4.23 -3.40 -8.12
CA ALA A 25 -4.43 -4.84 -8.19
C ALA A 25 -5.21 -5.19 -9.47
N ARG A 26 -4.55 -5.87 -10.41
CA ARG A 26 -5.13 -6.30 -11.69
C ARG A 26 -5.39 -7.81 -11.69
N PRO A 27 -6.42 -8.28 -12.41
CA PRO A 27 -6.65 -9.71 -12.57
C PRO A 27 -5.50 -10.40 -13.31
N GLY A 28 -5.36 -11.72 -13.11
CA GLY A 28 -4.34 -12.53 -13.80
C GLY A 28 -2.97 -12.57 -13.12
N TYR A 29 -2.85 -12.07 -11.89
CA TYR A 29 -1.62 -12.21 -11.12
C TYR A 29 -1.34 -13.71 -10.82
N VAL A 30 -0.13 -14.15 -11.12
CA VAL A 30 0.33 -15.51 -10.83
C VAL A 30 1.18 -15.47 -9.57
N TYR A 31 0.65 -16.04 -8.49
CA TYR A 31 1.35 -16.15 -7.22
C TYR A 31 2.57 -17.05 -7.33
N ALA A 32 3.69 -16.61 -6.74
CA ALA A 32 4.91 -17.40 -6.61
C ALA A 32 5.36 -17.39 -5.14
N PHE A 33 5.42 -18.57 -4.55
CA PHE A 33 5.89 -18.77 -3.19
C PHE A 33 7.30 -19.38 -3.21
N PRO A 34 8.19 -18.98 -2.28
CA PRO A 34 7.93 -18.21 -1.07
C PRO A 34 7.98 -16.67 -1.21
N ARG A 35 8.24 -16.14 -2.42
CA ARG A 35 8.34 -14.69 -2.67
C ARG A 35 7.13 -13.93 -2.12
N ASP A 36 5.92 -14.39 -2.43
CA ASP A 36 4.67 -13.72 -2.06
C ASP A 36 4.23 -13.99 -0.60
N HIS A 37 5.09 -14.60 0.23
CA HIS A 37 4.94 -14.53 1.69
C HIS A 37 5.41 -13.18 2.25
N GLY A 38 6.27 -12.47 1.50
CA GLY A 38 6.87 -11.21 1.92
C GLY A 38 5.94 -10.01 1.76
N SER A 39 6.49 -8.84 2.05
CA SER A 39 5.86 -7.53 1.88
C SER A 39 5.72 -7.18 0.39
N HIS A 40 4.58 -6.61 0.01
CA HIS A 40 4.29 -6.13 -1.34
C HIS A 40 4.22 -4.59 -1.37
N GLU A 41 5.35 -3.91 -1.21
CA GLU A 41 5.46 -2.45 -1.04
C GLU A 41 4.97 -1.62 -2.24
N GLN A 42 4.92 -2.22 -3.43
CA GLN A 42 4.34 -1.60 -4.62
C GLN A 42 2.85 -1.29 -4.48
N PHE A 43 2.14 -1.94 -3.56
CA PHE A 43 0.74 -1.65 -3.28
C PHE A 43 0.60 -0.71 -2.07
N GLN A 44 -0.33 0.25 -2.21
CA GLN A 44 -0.56 1.25 -1.18
C GLN A 44 -0.98 0.64 0.16
N THR A 45 -1.70 -0.48 0.15
CA THR A 45 -2.20 -1.09 1.39
C THR A 45 -1.88 -2.56 1.44
N GLU A 46 -1.44 -3.04 2.61
CA GLU A 46 -1.19 -4.45 2.87
C GLU A 46 -1.62 -4.82 4.29
N TRP A 47 -2.08 -6.07 4.45
CA TRP A 47 -2.74 -6.57 5.64
C TRP A 47 -2.16 -7.94 5.97
N TRP A 48 -1.80 -8.14 7.24
CA TRP A 48 -1.55 -9.47 7.79
C TRP A 48 -2.53 -9.69 8.92
N TYR A 49 -3.41 -10.67 8.77
CA TYR A 49 -4.47 -10.93 9.74
C TYR A 49 -4.40 -12.38 10.23
N PHE A 50 -4.03 -12.53 11.49
CA PHE A 50 -3.94 -13.83 12.16
C PHE A 50 -5.08 -13.95 13.15
N THR A 51 -5.86 -15.02 13.04
CA THR A 51 -6.90 -15.37 14.00
C THR A 51 -6.77 -16.84 14.33
N GLY A 52 -7.14 -17.20 15.57
CA GLY A 52 -7.06 -18.59 15.96
C GLY A 52 -7.59 -18.88 17.35
N HIS A 53 -7.43 -20.15 17.73
CA HIS A 53 -7.87 -20.67 19.01
C HIS A 53 -6.70 -21.31 19.73
N LEU A 54 -6.57 -21.01 21.02
CA LEU A 54 -5.61 -21.61 21.93
C LEU A 54 -6.32 -22.47 22.96
N SER A 55 -5.63 -23.50 23.44
CA SER A 55 -6.07 -24.31 24.59
C SER A 55 -4.99 -24.23 25.66
N SER A 56 -5.36 -23.89 26.90
CA SER A 56 -4.45 -23.98 28.03
C SER A 56 -4.20 -25.43 28.43
N ALA A 57 -3.15 -25.67 29.22
CA ALA A 57 -2.90 -26.98 29.84
C ALA A 57 -4.06 -27.48 30.71
N SER A 58 -4.87 -26.57 31.27
CA SER A 58 -6.08 -26.89 32.04
C SER A 58 -7.34 -27.09 31.18
N GLY A 59 -7.21 -27.03 29.85
CA GLY A 59 -8.34 -27.23 28.91
C GLY A 59 -9.19 -25.99 28.65
N ARG A 60 -8.86 -24.81 29.23
CA ARG A 60 -9.57 -23.56 28.93
C ARG A 60 -9.26 -23.10 27.50
N ARG A 61 -10.30 -22.70 26.77
CA ARG A 61 -10.20 -22.20 25.40
C ARG A 61 -10.10 -20.68 25.36
N PHE A 62 -9.30 -20.18 24.44
CA PHE A 62 -9.17 -18.75 24.14
C PHE A 62 -9.27 -18.55 22.63
N GLY A 63 -9.93 -17.48 22.21
CA GLY A 63 -9.73 -16.91 20.88
C GLY A 63 -8.63 -15.87 20.94
N TYR A 64 -7.91 -15.67 19.84
CA TYR A 64 -7.01 -14.54 19.66
C TYR A 64 -7.17 -13.95 18.27
N GLU A 65 -6.83 -12.67 18.17
CA GLU A 65 -6.52 -11.99 16.93
C GLU A 65 -5.14 -11.33 17.03
N LEU A 66 -4.53 -11.11 15.88
CA LEU A 66 -3.36 -10.26 15.71
C LEU A 66 -3.39 -9.72 14.30
N THR A 67 -3.40 -8.40 14.18
CA THR A 67 -3.50 -7.75 12.88
C THR A 67 -2.42 -6.70 12.70
N PHE A 68 -1.84 -6.67 11.51
CA PHE A 68 -0.94 -5.62 11.05
C PHE A 68 -1.50 -4.97 9.79
N PHE A 69 -1.49 -3.65 9.75
CA PHE A 69 -1.82 -2.86 8.56
C PHE A 69 -0.60 -2.05 8.15
N ARG A 70 -0.26 -2.09 6.87
CA ARG A 70 0.65 -1.11 6.26
C ARG A 70 -0.14 -0.23 5.30
N ARG A 71 0.04 1.09 5.41
CA ARG A 71 -0.42 2.06 4.41
C ARG A 71 0.77 2.89 3.92
N GLY A 72 1.02 2.86 2.61
CA GLY A 72 1.94 3.78 1.95
C GLY A 72 1.34 5.18 1.85
N ILE A 73 2.17 6.20 2.07
CA ILE A 73 1.79 7.61 1.99
C ILE A 73 1.82 8.03 0.53
N ASP A 74 0.67 8.45 0.01
CA ASP A 74 0.52 8.92 -1.37
C ASP A 74 0.67 10.44 -1.41
N SER A 75 1.92 10.89 -1.33
CA SER A 75 2.30 12.31 -1.39
C SER A 75 3.70 12.42 -2.03
N PRO A 76 3.85 13.16 -3.13
CA PRO A 76 5.15 13.43 -3.72
C PRO A 76 6.12 14.12 -2.75
N GLU A 77 5.60 14.96 -1.86
CA GLU A 77 6.36 15.65 -0.81
C GLU A 77 6.88 14.68 0.24
N ALA A 78 6.11 13.64 0.55
CA ALA A 78 6.66 12.51 1.28
C ALA A 78 7.83 11.98 0.46
N TRP A 79 7.61 11.34 -0.70
CA TRP A 79 8.63 10.58 -1.44
C TRP A 79 9.90 11.35 -1.86
N SER A 80 9.81 12.66 -2.05
CA SER A 80 10.95 13.54 -2.37
C SER A 80 11.71 14.09 -1.16
N ASN A 81 11.16 13.96 0.06
CA ASN A 81 11.82 14.45 1.27
C ASN A 81 13.11 13.64 1.57
N PRO A 82 14.29 14.27 1.61
CA PRO A 82 15.59 13.60 1.79
C PRO A 82 15.86 13.18 3.25
N SER A 83 15.00 13.55 4.20
CA SER A 83 15.17 13.19 5.61
C SER A 83 15.11 11.68 5.80
N ALA A 84 16.07 11.15 6.57
CA ALA A 84 16.03 9.75 7.02
C ALA A 84 14.80 9.42 7.89
N TRP A 85 14.11 10.45 8.40
CA TRP A 85 12.89 10.34 9.20
C TRP A 85 11.61 10.58 8.39
N ALA A 86 11.72 10.79 7.07
CA ALA A 86 10.55 11.01 6.24
C ALA A 86 9.68 9.75 6.22
N MET A 87 8.42 9.89 6.66
CA MET A 87 7.49 8.78 6.63
C MET A 87 7.13 8.43 5.18
N ARG A 88 7.24 7.16 4.84
CA ARG A 88 6.85 6.59 3.54
C ARG A 88 5.69 5.61 3.69
N HIS A 89 5.67 4.95 4.84
CA HIS A 89 4.67 3.98 5.23
C HIS A 89 4.29 4.22 6.69
N VAL A 90 3.04 3.94 7.01
CA VAL A 90 2.54 3.85 8.38
C VAL A 90 2.21 2.38 8.64
N TYR A 91 2.68 1.87 9.78
CA TYR A 91 2.36 0.54 10.26
C TYR A 91 1.49 0.65 11.51
N LEU A 92 0.37 -0.07 11.54
CA LEU A 92 -0.54 -0.15 12.68
C LEU A 92 -0.71 -1.61 13.08
N ALA A 93 -0.94 -1.86 14.37
CA ALA A 93 -1.21 -3.20 14.88
C ALA A 93 -2.22 -3.20 16.04
N HIS A 94 -2.99 -4.28 16.18
CA HIS A 94 -3.85 -4.56 17.34
C HIS A 94 -3.94 -6.08 17.62
N PHE A 95 -4.33 -6.43 18.85
CA PHE A 95 -4.42 -7.80 19.38
C PHE A 95 -5.32 -7.85 20.63
#